data_AF-E1QNE7-F1
#
_entry.id   AF-E1QNE7-F1
#
_cell.length_a   1.000
_cell.length_b   1.000
_cell.length_c   1.000
_cell.angle_alpha   90.00
_cell.angle_beta   90.00
_cell.angle_gamma   90.00
#
_symmetry.space_group_name_H-M   'P 1'
#
loop_
_entity.id
_entity.type
_entity.pdbx_description
1 polymer ?
#
loop_
_entity_poly.entity_id
_entity_poly.type
_entity_poly.pdbx_seq_one_letter_code
_entity_poly.pdbx_strand_id
1 'polypeptide(L)'
;METKGFINGFPSVVVDMMQIKLGFEEWRKLGKEIERIAQNEELELIISMTFGFTGIESEENEEDEEIEEEHEHHHHHITELPKEVIEELNDFMDILKTKYNAKIDHHVHGDHAGVVVSIITNGKDAINVFRNIIDDAKNCENCVLAGIDGEFHLGNDVSVIFFGDSYKLTFILPAQDGRRLIISEVNT
;
A
#
# COMPACT_ATOMS: atom_id res chain seq x y z
N MET A 1 -29.72 41.16 -35.36
CA MET A 1 -29.11 39.83 -35.53
C MET A 1 -28.24 39.61 -34.30
N GLU A 2 -28.76 38.86 -33.34
CA GLU A 2 -28.04 38.47 -32.13
C GLU A 2 -27.04 37.37 -32.49
N THR A 3 -25.82 37.49 -31.99
CA THR A 3 -24.92 36.34 -31.79
C THR A 3 -24.28 36.48 -30.42
N LYS A 4 -24.81 35.73 -29.46
CA LYS A 4 -24.17 35.46 -28.17
C LYS A 4 -23.01 34.49 -28.41
N GLY A 5 -21.80 34.89 -28.05
CA GLY A 5 -20.65 34.00 -27.87
C GLY A 5 -20.45 33.76 -26.39
N PHE A 6 -20.77 32.55 -25.93
CA PHE A 6 -20.43 32.02 -24.62
C PHE A 6 -19.02 31.43 -24.71
N ILE A 7 -18.11 31.76 -23.79
CA ILE A 7 -16.89 30.97 -23.59
C ILE A 7 -16.84 30.61 -22.10
N ASN A 8 -17.16 29.35 -21.82
CA ASN A 8 -16.99 28.72 -20.51
C ASN A 8 -15.51 28.56 -20.22
N GLY A 9 -15.04 29.17 -19.13
CA GLY A 9 -13.73 28.90 -18.54
C GLY A 9 -13.90 28.59 -17.06
N PHE A 10 -13.24 27.53 -16.61
CA PHE A 10 -13.05 27.06 -15.22
C PHE A 10 -14.12 26.14 -14.59
N PRO A 11 -13.91 24.82 -14.69
CA PRO A 11 -14.27 23.87 -13.64
C PRO A 11 -13.08 23.08 -13.03
N SER A 12 -11.93 23.00 -13.71
CA SER A 12 -10.86 22.03 -13.34
C SER A 12 -10.18 22.32 -11.99
N VAL A 13 -9.77 23.56 -11.71
CA VAL A 13 -9.01 23.89 -10.49
C VAL A 13 -9.84 23.76 -9.21
N VAL A 14 -11.15 24.01 -9.29
CA VAL A 14 -12.05 23.95 -8.12
C VAL A 14 -12.35 22.50 -7.73
N VAL A 15 -12.47 21.60 -8.71
CA VAL A 15 -12.70 20.17 -8.48
C VAL A 15 -11.47 19.54 -7.82
N ASP A 16 -10.27 19.86 -8.30
CA ASP A 16 -9.00 19.34 -7.79
C ASP A 16 -8.78 19.74 -6.32
N MET A 17 -8.96 21.03 -6.00
CA MET A 17 -8.86 21.52 -4.62
C MET A 17 -9.90 20.92 -3.67
N MET A 18 -11.09 20.57 -4.17
CA MET A 18 -12.15 19.98 -3.36
C MET A 18 -11.87 18.50 -3.08
N GLN A 19 -11.35 17.76 -4.07
CA GLN A 19 -10.92 16.37 -3.91
C GLN A 19 -9.74 16.25 -2.94
N ILE A 20 -8.74 17.14 -3.04
CA ILE A 20 -7.60 17.18 -2.11
C ILE A 20 -8.07 17.47 -0.66
N LYS A 21 -9.02 18.39 -0.49
CA LYS A 21 -9.59 18.71 0.84
C LYS A 21 -10.41 17.56 1.43
N LEU A 22 -11.16 16.85 0.59
CA LEU A 22 -11.97 15.70 1.01
C LEU A 22 -11.08 14.54 1.48
N GLY A 23 -10.05 14.18 0.70
CA GLY A 23 -9.10 13.13 1.09
C GLY A 23 -8.39 13.43 2.41
N PHE A 24 -7.95 14.69 2.62
CA PHE A 24 -7.33 15.08 3.89
C PHE A 24 -8.28 14.94 5.09
N GLU A 25 -9.56 15.26 4.93
CA GLU A 25 -10.54 15.13 6.00
C GLU A 25 -10.82 13.67 6.36
N GLU A 26 -10.88 12.78 5.36
CA GLU A 26 -11.06 11.34 5.55
C GLU A 26 -9.90 10.73 6.34
N TRP A 27 -8.65 11.01 5.93
CA TRP A 27 -7.45 10.61 6.67
C TRP A 27 -7.44 11.12 8.12
N ARG A 28 -7.85 12.37 8.33
CA ARG A 28 -7.92 12.96 9.67
C ARG A 28 -8.98 12.28 10.54
N LYS A 29 -10.14 11.91 9.97
CA LYS A 29 -11.20 11.17 10.69
C LYS A 29 -10.71 9.78 11.06
N LEU A 30 -10.10 9.06 10.12
CA LEU A 30 -9.51 7.75 10.34
C LEU A 30 -8.45 7.78 11.45
N GLY A 31 -7.54 8.76 11.40
CA GLY A 31 -6.52 8.96 12.43
C GLY A 31 -7.08 9.11 13.84
N LYS A 32 -8.17 9.87 14.00
CA LYS A 32 -8.84 10.04 15.30
C LYS A 32 -9.47 8.76 15.81
N GLU A 33 -10.03 7.94 14.91
CA GLU A 33 -10.62 6.66 15.31
C GLU A 33 -9.53 5.65 15.70
N ILE A 34 -8.40 5.62 15.00
CA ILE A 34 -7.23 4.79 15.38
C ILE A 34 -6.67 5.25 16.74
N GLU A 35 -6.48 6.55 16.95
CA GLU A 35 -6.03 7.12 18.23
C GLU A 35 -6.99 6.75 19.37
N ARG A 36 -8.31 6.83 19.14
CA ARG A 36 -9.33 6.41 20.11
C ARG A 36 -9.22 4.91 20.43
N ILE A 37 -9.03 4.06 19.41
CA ILE A 37 -8.92 2.61 19.58
C ILE A 37 -7.66 2.27 20.39
N ALA A 38 -6.54 2.95 20.13
CA ALA A 38 -5.29 2.74 20.85
C ALA A 38 -5.34 3.13 22.33
N GLN A 39 -6.27 4.00 22.73
CA GLN A 39 -6.43 4.45 24.14
C GLN A 39 -5.15 5.03 24.77
N ASN A 40 -4.29 5.68 23.96
CA ASN A 40 -2.96 6.18 24.31
C ASN A 40 -1.88 5.10 24.53
N GLU A 41 -2.16 3.85 24.17
CA GLU A 41 -1.18 2.77 24.14
C GLU A 41 -0.42 2.73 22.79
N GLU A 42 0.59 1.87 22.74
CA GLU A 42 1.29 1.55 21.50
C GLU A 42 0.48 0.54 20.69
N LEU A 43 0.51 0.70 19.37
CA LEU A 43 -0.01 -0.23 18.39
C LEU A 43 1.15 -0.92 17.68
N GLU A 44 0.97 -2.20 17.37
CA GLU A 44 1.79 -2.87 16.37
C GLU A 44 1.08 -2.74 15.01
N LEU A 45 1.73 -2.06 14.07
CA LEU A 45 1.34 -2.01 12.66
C LEU A 45 2.04 -3.15 11.93
N ILE A 46 1.26 -4.06 11.36
CA ILE A 46 1.72 -5.08 10.43
C ILE A 46 1.22 -4.70 9.04
N ILE A 47 2.12 -4.56 8.08
CA ILE A 47 1.78 -4.21 6.69
C ILE A 47 2.49 -5.17 5.74
N SER A 48 1.73 -5.72 4.80
CA SER A 48 2.18 -6.47 3.64
C SER A 48 2.03 -5.58 2.42
N MET A 49 3.12 -5.36 1.69
CA MET A 49 3.14 -4.57 0.47
C MET A 49 3.59 -5.45 -0.69
N THR A 50 2.86 -5.37 -1.80
CA THR A 50 3.20 -6.05 -3.05
C THR A 50 3.66 -5.02 -4.07
N PHE A 51 4.84 -5.23 -4.64
CA PHE A 51 5.43 -4.40 -5.68
C PHE A 51 5.47 -5.18 -6.99
N GLY A 52 4.82 -4.68 -8.03
CA GLY A 52 4.96 -5.21 -9.40
C GLY A 52 6.05 -4.48 -10.15
N PHE A 53 6.77 -5.17 -11.04
CA PHE A 53 7.89 -4.58 -11.77
C PHE A 53 7.49 -4.13 -13.16
N THR A 54 7.83 -2.89 -13.51
CA THR A 54 7.52 -2.33 -14.83
C THR A 54 8.65 -2.64 -15.81
N GLY A 55 8.33 -3.24 -16.95
CA GLY A 55 9.31 -3.49 -18.02
C GLY A 55 9.88 -4.91 -18.09
N ILE A 56 9.31 -5.85 -17.32
CA ILE A 56 9.59 -7.28 -17.46
C ILE A 56 8.48 -7.85 -18.35
N GLU A 57 8.79 -8.10 -19.62
CA GLU A 57 7.91 -8.90 -20.47
C GLU A 57 7.90 -10.32 -19.88
N SER A 58 6.81 -10.70 -19.22
CA SER A 58 6.57 -12.09 -18.91
C SER A 58 6.28 -12.80 -20.24
N GLU A 59 7.25 -13.57 -20.74
CA GLU A 59 6.96 -14.61 -21.72
C GLU A 59 6.11 -15.69 -21.02
N GLU A 60 4.82 -15.41 -20.86
CA GLU A 60 3.82 -16.44 -20.62
C GLU A 60 3.73 -17.28 -21.90
N ASN A 61 4.55 -18.33 -21.99
CA ASN A 61 4.44 -19.33 -23.04
C ASN A 61 3.09 -20.05 -22.88
N GLU A 62 2.13 -19.64 -23.70
CA GLU A 62 1.03 -20.50 -24.15
C GLU A 62 1.59 -21.61 -25.02
N GLU A 63 2.01 -22.74 -24.44
CA GLU A 63 2.17 -23.99 -25.20
C GLU A 63 1.55 -25.16 -24.42
N ASP A 64 0.27 -25.42 -24.74
CA ASP A 64 -0.32 -26.76 -24.70
C ASP A 64 0.46 -27.67 -25.67
N GLU A 65 1.31 -28.59 -25.20
CA GLU A 65 1.55 -29.87 -25.87
C GLU A 65 1.90 -30.99 -24.86
N GLU A 66 1.11 -32.06 -24.90
CA GLU A 66 1.30 -33.33 -24.18
C GLU A 66 2.55 -34.07 -24.68
N ILE A 67 3.59 -34.30 -23.86
CA ILE A 67 4.57 -35.39 -24.07
C ILE A 67 5.06 -35.98 -22.73
N GLU A 68 5.06 -37.31 -22.67
CA GLU A 68 5.44 -38.21 -21.56
C GLU A 68 6.92 -38.15 -21.13
N GLU A 69 7.14 -38.45 -19.84
CA GLU A 69 8.34 -38.98 -19.14
C GLU A 69 9.75 -38.78 -19.75
N GLU A 70 10.58 -37.95 -19.09
CA GLU A 70 11.90 -38.36 -18.56
C GLU A 70 12.50 -37.25 -17.67
N HIS A 71 13.28 -37.68 -16.67
CA HIS A 71 13.88 -36.84 -15.65
C HIS A 71 14.86 -35.79 -16.21
N GLU A 72 14.46 -34.52 -16.23
CA GLU A 72 15.42 -33.41 -16.29
C GLU A 72 15.07 -32.31 -15.28
N HIS A 73 16.12 -31.86 -14.60
CA HIS A 73 16.06 -30.83 -13.57
C HIS A 73 15.51 -29.53 -14.15
N HIS A 74 14.32 -29.12 -13.74
CA HIS A 74 13.79 -27.79 -14.02
C HIS A 74 14.70 -26.73 -13.39
N HIS A 75 15.67 -26.25 -14.18
CA HIS A 75 16.29 -24.97 -13.95
C HIS A 75 15.22 -23.92 -14.23
N HIS A 76 14.49 -23.49 -13.19
CA HIS A 76 13.71 -22.27 -13.26
C HIS A 76 14.63 -21.16 -13.76
N HIS A 77 14.40 -20.71 -14.99
CA HIS A 77 14.90 -19.43 -15.47
C HIS A 77 14.27 -18.37 -14.56
N ILE A 78 14.97 -18.02 -13.48
CA ILE A 78 14.74 -16.74 -12.81
C ILE A 78 15.18 -15.73 -13.85
N THR A 79 14.23 -15.08 -14.51
CA THR A 79 14.48 -13.80 -15.16
C THR A 79 15.15 -12.92 -14.11
N GLU A 80 16.44 -12.64 -14.30
CA GLU A 80 17.19 -11.82 -13.37
C GLU A 80 16.50 -10.45 -13.30
N LEU A 81 16.03 -10.12 -12.10
CA LEU A 81 15.39 -8.84 -11.85
C LEU A 81 16.35 -7.70 -12.19
N PRO A 82 15.85 -6.60 -12.77
CA PRO A 82 16.66 -5.40 -12.97
C PRO A 82 17.31 -5.01 -11.64
N LYS A 83 18.62 -4.74 -11.67
CA LYS A 83 19.38 -4.41 -10.44
C LYS A 83 18.82 -3.16 -9.77
N GLU A 84 18.33 -2.23 -10.57
CA GLU A 84 17.73 -0.98 -10.18
C GLU A 84 16.51 -1.22 -9.27
N VAL A 85 15.66 -2.20 -9.59
CA VAL A 85 14.51 -2.60 -8.76
C VAL A 85 14.97 -3.12 -7.39
N ILE A 86 16.01 -3.95 -7.39
CA ILE A 86 16.55 -4.52 -6.14
C ILE A 86 17.15 -3.41 -5.26
N GLU A 87 17.88 -2.47 -5.86
CA GLU A 87 18.46 -1.32 -5.16
C GLU A 87 17.36 -0.43 -4.54
N GLU A 88 16.32 -0.09 -5.30
CA GLU A 88 15.19 0.72 -4.81
C GLU A 88 14.42 0.04 -3.66
N LEU A 89 14.15 -1.27 -3.78
CA LEU A 89 13.51 -2.03 -2.70
C LEU A 89 14.38 -2.09 -1.45
N ASN A 90 15.70 -2.24 -1.61
CA ASN A 90 16.64 -2.23 -0.48
C ASN A 90 16.69 -0.88 0.22
N ASP A 91 16.75 0.22 -0.55
CA ASP A 91 16.72 1.58 -0.01
C ASP A 91 15.42 1.84 0.76
N PHE A 92 14.27 1.42 0.21
CA PHE A 92 12.99 1.49 0.91
C PHE A 92 13.01 0.69 2.22
N MET A 93 13.46 -0.56 2.21
CA MET A 93 13.57 -1.39 3.42
C MET A 93 14.52 -0.78 4.46
N ASP A 94 15.60 -0.14 4.02
CA ASP A 94 16.54 0.51 4.93
C ASP A 94 15.99 1.82 5.51
N ILE A 95 15.20 2.59 4.75
CA ILE A 95 14.39 3.70 5.30
C ILE A 95 13.47 3.16 6.41
N LEU A 96 12.77 2.05 6.17
CA LEU A 96 11.86 1.48 7.16
C LEU A 96 12.57 1.05 8.45
N LYS A 97 13.71 0.36 8.33
CA LYS A 97 14.53 -0.06 9.49
C LYS A 97 15.04 1.16 10.26
N THR A 98 15.58 2.16 9.57
CA THR A 98 16.25 3.29 10.21
C THR A 98 15.29 4.31 10.81
N LYS A 99 14.20 4.63 10.11
CA LYS A 99 13.22 5.66 10.50
C LYS A 99 12.18 5.12 11.50
N TYR A 100 11.80 3.86 11.37
CA TYR A 100 10.71 3.27 12.16
C TYR A 100 11.13 2.08 13.03
N ASN A 101 12.41 1.71 13.04
CA ASN A 101 12.90 0.51 13.75
C ASN A 101 12.11 -0.74 13.37
N ALA A 102 11.76 -0.85 12.08
CA ALA A 102 10.89 -1.89 11.58
C ALA A 102 11.56 -3.27 11.56
N LYS A 103 10.78 -4.31 11.85
CA LYS A 103 11.12 -5.70 11.52
C LYS A 103 10.60 -5.99 10.11
N ILE A 104 11.45 -6.55 9.25
CA ILE A 104 11.13 -6.72 7.84
C ILE A 104 11.43 -8.16 7.42
N ASP A 105 10.49 -8.73 6.68
CA ASP A 105 10.69 -9.92 5.87
C ASP A 105 10.32 -9.61 4.41
N HIS A 106 10.98 -10.23 3.45
CA HIS A 106 10.67 -9.99 2.04
C HIS A 106 10.93 -11.23 1.20
N HIS A 107 10.18 -11.35 0.11
CA HIS A 107 10.36 -12.37 -0.91
C HIS A 107 10.25 -11.71 -2.28
N VAL A 108 10.97 -12.26 -3.25
CA VAL A 108 11.07 -11.68 -4.58
C VAL A 108 10.97 -12.78 -5.63
N HIS A 109 10.10 -12.54 -6.60
CA HIS A 109 9.88 -13.35 -7.79
C HIS A 109 10.23 -12.55 -9.05
N GLY A 110 10.25 -13.18 -10.23
CA GLY A 110 10.72 -12.55 -11.47
C GLY A 110 9.92 -11.31 -11.90
N ASP A 111 8.68 -11.16 -11.45
CA ASP A 111 7.71 -10.14 -11.85
C ASP A 111 7.15 -9.31 -10.66
N HIS A 112 7.38 -9.73 -9.41
CA HIS A 112 6.92 -9.02 -8.22
C HIS A 112 7.79 -9.26 -6.97
N ALA A 113 7.67 -8.36 -5.99
CA ALA A 113 8.17 -8.55 -4.62
C ALA A 113 7.04 -8.39 -3.61
N GLY A 114 7.11 -9.17 -2.53
CA GLY A 114 6.32 -8.94 -1.33
C GLY A 114 7.22 -8.54 -0.17
N VAL A 115 6.84 -7.47 0.54
CA VAL A 115 7.54 -6.95 1.72
C VAL A 115 6.56 -6.91 2.89
N VAL A 116 6.89 -7.62 3.96
CA VAL A 116 6.13 -7.62 5.21
C VAL A 116 6.90 -6.87 6.28
N VAL A 117 6.22 -5.95 6.95
CA VAL A 117 6.82 -5.01 7.89
C VAL A 117 6.01 -5.00 9.19
N SER A 118 6.70 -5.07 10.33
CA SER A 118 6.13 -4.88 11.67
C SER A 118 6.79 -3.68 12.35
N ILE A 119 5.97 -2.73 12.84
CA ILE A 119 6.40 -1.48 13.46
C ILE A 119 5.58 -1.24 14.72
N ILE A 120 6.25 -0.88 15.82
CA ILE A 120 5.59 -0.40 17.04
C ILE A 120 5.50 1.13 16.97
N THR A 121 4.30 1.67 17.17
CA THR A 121 4.04 3.12 17.09
C THR A 121 2.98 3.57 18.09
N ASN A 122 3.04 4.82 18.52
CA ASN A 122 1.97 5.38 19.38
C ASN A 122 0.68 5.54 18.56
N GLY A 123 -0.48 5.23 19.15
CA GLY A 123 -1.77 5.39 18.47
C GLY A 123 -2.03 6.77 17.86
N LYS A 124 -1.48 7.84 18.45
CA LYS A 124 -1.59 9.21 17.92
C LYS A 124 -0.80 9.43 16.61
N ASP A 125 0.31 8.71 16.44
CA ASP A 125 1.21 8.86 15.31
C ASP A 125 1.00 7.75 14.25
N ALA A 126 0.30 6.68 14.62
CA ALA A 126 0.10 5.47 13.82
C ALA A 126 -0.33 5.75 12.38
N ILE A 127 -1.34 6.61 12.18
CA ILE A 127 -1.83 6.91 10.82
C ILE A 127 -0.83 7.73 10.00
N ASN A 128 -0.05 8.59 10.66
CA ASN A 128 0.96 9.40 9.97
C ASN A 128 2.16 8.52 9.58
N VAL A 129 2.56 7.61 10.48
CA VAL A 129 3.58 6.58 10.17
C VAL A 129 3.12 5.74 8.98
N PHE A 130 1.90 5.21 9.03
CA PHE A 130 1.32 4.44 7.93
C PHE A 130 1.35 5.22 6.60
N ARG A 131 0.85 6.46 6.58
CA ARG A 131 0.85 7.30 5.36
C ARG A 131 2.25 7.54 4.82
N ASN A 132 3.19 7.88 5.68
CA ASN A 132 4.57 8.12 5.27
C ASN A 132 5.21 6.86 4.66
N ILE A 133 4.87 5.67 5.17
CA ILE A 133 5.33 4.40 4.59
C ILE A 133 4.78 4.22 3.17
N ILE A 134 3.49 4.51 2.97
CA ILE A 134 2.88 4.44 1.63
C ILE A 134 3.52 5.46 0.69
N ASP A 135 3.75 6.68 1.16
CA ASP A 135 4.42 7.73 0.38
C ASP A 135 5.86 7.33 0.02
N ASP A 136 6.61 6.77 0.99
CA ASP A 136 7.97 6.27 0.78
C ASP A 136 7.96 5.09 -0.23
N ALA A 137 6.99 4.17 -0.14
CA ALA A 137 6.84 3.03 -1.05
C ALA A 137 6.45 3.43 -2.48
N LYS A 138 5.70 4.53 -2.65
CA LYS A 138 5.32 5.07 -3.95
C LYS A 138 6.49 5.72 -4.70
N ASN A 139 7.62 5.99 -4.04
CA ASN A 139 8.80 6.60 -4.65
C ASN A 139 9.69 5.60 -5.41
N CYS A 140 9.23 4.38 -5.64
CA CYS A 140 9.90 3.41 -6.51
C CYS A 140 9.71 3.82 -7.98
N GLU A 141 10.79 4.04 -8.73
CA GLU A 141 10.72 4.43 -10.13
C GLU A 141 10.54 3.22 -11.05
N ASN A 142 11.13 2.08 -10.67
CA ASN A 142 11.15 0.85 -11.46
C ASN A 142 10.15 -0.21 -10.97
N CYS A 143 9.37 0.09 -9.94
CA CYS A 143 8.32 -0.76 -9.42
C CYS A 143 7.06 0.02 -9.03
N VAL A 144 5.94 -0.68 -8.98
CA VAL A 144 4.63 -0.12 -8.65
C VAL A 144 4.10 -0.80 -7.41
N LEU A 145 3.73 -0.02 -6.39
CA LEU A 145 3.00 -0.51 -5.23
C LEU A 145 1.60 -0.96 -5.66
N ALA A 146 1.44 -2.27 -5.88
CA ALA A 146 0.25 -2.89 -6.45
C ALA A 146 -0.76 -3.36 -5.39
N GLY A 147 -0.28 -3.66 -4.18
CA GLY A 147 -1.13 -4.14 -3.10
C GLY A 147 -0.61 -3.70 -1.74
N ILE A 148 -1.54 -3.34 -0.85
CA ILE A 148 -1.27 -3.00 0.54
C ILE A 148 -2.34 -3.68 1.39
N ASP A 149 -1.92 -4.57 2.28
CA ASP A 149 -2.80 -5.26 3.21
C ASP A 149 -2.18 -5.25 4.60
N GLY A 150 -2.98 -5.31 5.65
CA GLY A 150 -2.41 -5.41 6.99
C GLY A 150 -3.37 -5.07 8.11
N GLU A 151 -2.78 -4.91 9.28
CA GLU A 151 -3.48 -4.88 10.55
C GLU A 151 -2.81 -3.90 11.53
N PHE A 152 -3.62 -3.28 12.39
CA PHE A 152 -3.15 -2.69 13.64
C PHE A 152 -3.57 -3.57 14.80
N HIS A 153 -2.62 -3.91 15.65
CA HIS A 153 -2.81 -4.70 16.87
C HIS A 153 -2.68 -3.81 18.10
N LEU A 154 -3.60 -4.00 19.05
CA LEU A 154 -3.50 -3.45 20.40
C LEU A 154 -3.21 -4.61 21.35
N GLY A 155 -1.97 -4.72 21.83
CA GLY A 155 -1.51 -5.93 22.51
C GLY A 155 -1.57 -7.13 21.57
N ASN A 156 -2.40 -8.13 21.90
CA ASN A 156 -2.59 -9.34 21.08
C ASN A 156 -3.87 -9.30 20.22
N ASP A 157 -4.62 -8.20 20.26
CA ASP A 157 -5.93 -8.09 19.61
C ASP A 157 -5.84 -7.31 18.29
N VAL A 158 -6.29 -7.93 17.19
CA VAL A 158 -6.48 -7.25 15.91
C VAL A 158 -7.58 -6.20 16.08
N SER A 159 -7.18 -4.94 15.95
CA SER A 159 -8.03 -3.79 16.26
C SER A 159 -8.50 -3.04 15.01
N VAL A 160 -7.71 -3.07 13.94
CA VAL A 160 -8.03 -2.51 12.63
C VAL A 160 -7.46 -3.42 11.56
N ILE A 161 -8.23 -3.67 10.51
CA ILE A 161 -7.78 -4.37 9.30
C ILE A 161 -7.84 -3.37 8.15
N PHE A 162 -6.86 -3.40 7.26
CA PHE A 162 -6.86 -2.59 6.06
C PHE A 162 -6.37 -3.38 4.85
N PHE A 163 -6.85 -2.98 3.68
CA PHE A 163 -6.46 -3.54 2.40
C PHE A 163 -6.73 -2.55 1.26
N GLY A 164 -6.05 -2.74 0.13
CA GLY A 164 -6.22 -1.93 -1.07
C GLY A 164 -4.92 -1.81 -1.85
N ASP A 165 -4.71 -0.64 -2.44
CA ASP A 165 -3.58 -0.38 -3.33
C ASP A 165 -3.06 1.07 -3.20
N SER A 166 -2.13 1.43 -4.08
CA SER A 166 -1.52 2.76 -4.14
C SER A 166 -2.46 3.88 -4.58
N TYR A 167 -3.75 3.62 -4.82
CA TYR A 167 -4.75 4.62 -5.13
C TYR A 167 -5.83 4.72 -4.05
N LYS A 168 -6.27 3.59 -3.50
CA LYS A 168 -7.37 3.55 -2.53
C LYS A 168 -7.15 2.47 -1.48
N LEU A 169 -7.42 2.84 -0.23
CA LEU A 169 -7.38 1.93 0.90
C LEU A 169 -8.73 1.85 1.59
N THR A 170 -9.05 0.66 2.07
CA THR A 170 -10.23 0.35 2.87
C THR A 170 -9.79 -0.07 4.26
N PHE A 171 -10.39 0.52 5.28
CA PHE A 171 -10.15 0.21 6.69
C PHE A 171 -11.43 -0.32 7.33
N ILE A 172 -11.30 -1.40 8.09
CA ILE A 172 -12.36 -1.99 8.91
C ILE A 172 -11.95 -1.84 10.37
N LEU A 173 -12.77 -1.17 11.17
CA LEU A 173 -12.47 -0.89 12.57
C LEU A 173 -13.75 -0.91 13.42
N PRO A 174 -13.66 -1.12 14.74
CA PRO A 174 -14.82 -1.12 15.63
C PRO A 174 -15.43 0.27 15.77
N ALA A 175 -16.76 0.33 15.66
CA ALA A 175 -17.53 1.51 16.00
C ALA A 175 -17.37 1.87 17.49
N GLN A 176 -17.65 3.12 17.84
CA GLN A 176 -17.56 3.61 19.22
C GLN A 176 -18.47 2.85 20.20
N ASP A 177 -19.53 2.21 19.72
CA ASP A 177 -20.42 1.40 20.55
C ASP A 177 -19.89 -0.02 20.85
N GLY A 178 -18.77 -0.42 20.22
CA GLY A 178 -18.14 -1.73 20.36
C GLY A 178 -18.96 -2.90 19.80
N ARG A 179 -20.06 -2.62 19.07
CA ARG A 179 -21.00 -3.66 18.58
C ARG A 179 -21.02 -3.80 17.07
N ARG A 180 -20.55 -2.78 16.36
CA ARG A 180 -20.57 -2.73 14.90
C ARG A 180 -19.17 -2.48 14.38
N LEU A 181 -18.94 -2.87 13.13
CA LEU A 181 -17.78 -2.46 12.36
C LEU A 181 -18.15 -1.25 11.51
N ILE A 182 -17.21 -0.33 11.35
CA ILE A 182 -17.28 0.74 10.37
C ILE A 182 -16.27 0.45 9.26
N ILE A 183 -16.65 0.82 8.04
CA ILE A 183 -15.78 0.77 6.87
C ILE A 183 -15.42 2.21 6.54
N SER A 184 -14.13 2.51 6.44
CA SER A 184 -13.61 3.81 6.05
C SER A 184 -12.75 3.64 4.81
N GLU A 185 -13.09 4.36 3.74
CA GLU A 185 -12.30 4.39 2.51
C GLU A 185 -11.52 5.70 2.45
N VAL A 186 -10.28 5.63 2.00
CA VAL A 186 -9.41 6.80 1.81
C VAL A 186 -8.65 6.68 0.50
N ASN A 187 -8.48 7.79 -0.20
CA ASN A 187 -7.57 7.85 -1.35
C ASN A 187 -6.16 8.15 -0.85
N THR A 188 -5.17 7.47 -1.43
CA THR A 188 -3.75 7.59 -1.06
C THR A 188 -2.99 8.55 -1.95
#